data_AF-A0A8J5B6S8-F1
#
_entry.id   AF-A0A8J5B6S8-F1
#
_cell.length_a   1.000
_cell.length_b   1.000
_cell.length_c   1.000
_cell.angle_alpha   90.00
_cell.angle_beta   90.00
_cell.angle_gamma   90.00
#
_symmetry.space_group_name_H-M   'P 1'
#
loop_
_entity.id
_entity.type
_entity.pdbx_description
1 polymer ?
#
loop_
_entity_poly.entity_id
_entity_poly.type
_entity_poly.pdbx_seq_one_letter_code
_entity_poly.pdbx_strand_id
1 'polypeptide(L)'
;MSFRNVSLRGSQLLGKLDSRGWGWYVAKKWNIGLVYTLCKVFLRSRKVDIRGLDNLLEAQKQARLEGRGLLTVMNHTSVLDDPVVWGMLPNDNGWIPWLMRWATGAKDICYKNRLYSLFFGAGQVLPITRFGLGGPFQPGMDMCVRLLNPNDKIKYSAKYAPYLVHTNATSYPFWRESNWVHFFPEGYVHQALEPHEGTMRYFRWGTSRAVLEPVTPPIIVPMYSHGLQKVFQEIPKGYEMEGNNSNADRTISIRIGEPISENTVAGFRNEWIKLCEKEGASLNDETMPESLKTGKEAQELRSRVASRLREHVEELRMSVPQMNPELPEFKEPEFWNDIDKVHKGVYNHRGKVRMLRNPTQGLIEVVEAKEEN
;
A
#
# COMPACT_ATOMS: atom_id res chain seq x y z
N MET A 1 6.43 13.42 13.36
CA MET A 1 6.69 13.35 14.81
C MET A 1 6.37 11.93 15.23
N SER A 2 7.39 11.12 15.59
CA SER A 2 7.19 9.71 15.95
C SER A 2 7.27 9.56 17.46
N PHE A 3 6.25 8.94 18.07
CA PHE A 3 6.22 8.68 19.50
C PHE A 3 7.15 7.51 19.87
N ARG A 4 7.81 7.60 21.03
CA ARG A 4 8.84 6.62 21.42
C ARG A 4 8.31 5.19 21.45
N ASN A 5 7.11 4.94 21.98
CA ASN A 5 6.56 3.59 22.02
C ASN A 5 6.14 3.07 20.65
N VAL A 6 5.80 3.94 19.68
CA VAL A 6 5.56 3.51 18.30
C VAL A 6 6.85 2.95 17.70
N SER A 7 7.94 3.71 17.81
CA SER A 7 9.26 3.29 17.33
C SER A 7 9.78 2.04 18.05
N LEU A 8 9.62 1.95 19.37
CA LEU A 8 10.05 0.79 20.17
C LEU A 8 9.25 -0.47 19.83
N ARG A 9 7.91 -0.39 19.78
CA ARG A 9 7.07 -1.53 19.38
C ARG A 9 7.40 -1.99 17.97
N GLY A 10 7.52 -1.05 17.03
CA GLY A 10 7.94 -1.34 15.66
C GLY A 10 9.27 -2.09 15.62
N SER A 11 10.28 -1.61 16.35
CA SER A 11 11.61 -2.24 16.42
C SER A 11 11.56 -3.65 17.02
N GLN A 12 10.84 -3.85 18.13
CA GLN A 12 10.69 -5.16 18.77
C GLN A 12 10.00 -6.17 17.86
N LEU A 13 8.95 -5.74 17.15
CA LEU A 13 8.19 -6.60 16.24
C LEU A 13 9.00 -6.95 14.98
N LEU A 14 9.73 -5.98 14.41
CA LEU A 14 10.67 -6.21 13.32
C LEU A 14 11.79 -7.17 13.74
N GLY A 15 12.29 -7.05 14.97
CA GLY A 15 13.23 -8.03 15.53
C GLY A 15 12.65 -9.44 15.51
N LYS A 16 11.45 -9.64 16.05
CA LYS A 16 10.79 -10.96 16.04
C LYS A 16 10.53 -11.49 14.62
N LEU A 17 10.18 -10.61 13.68
CA LEU A 17 9.86 -10.97 12.30
C LEU A 17 11.10 -11.25 11.44
N ASP A 18 12.18 -10.48 11.62
CA ASP A 18 13.31 -10.40 10.68
C ASP A 18 14.70 -10.62 11.30
N SER A 19 14.86 -10.71 12.63
CA SER A 19 16.16 -10.84 13.30
C SER A 19 16.56 -12.28 13.65
N ARG A 20 16.59 -13.18 12.66
CA ARG A 20 16.92 -14.61 12.86
C ARG A 20 18.34 -15.00 12.42
N GLY A 21 19.31 -14.13 12.68
CA GLY A 21 20.72 -14.40 12.39
C GLY A 21 21.06 -14.47 10.90
N TRP A 22 22.19 -15.10 10.56
CA TRP A 22 22.67 -15.21 9.18
C TRP A 22 21.80 -16.13 8.30
N GLY A 23 21.36 -17.27 8.82
CA GLY A 23 20.56 -18.22 8.05
C GLY A 23 19.24 -17.64 7.53
N TRP A 24 18.58 -16.79 8.33
CA TRP A 24 17.39 -16.08 7.88
C TRP A 24 17.66 -15.04 6.81
N TYR A 25 18.78 -14.32 6.92
CA TYR A 25 19.18 -13.38 5.87
C TYR A 25 19.40 -14.11 4.53
N VAL A 26 20.01 -15.30 4.56
CA VAL A 26 20.16 -16.15 3.37
C VAL A 26 18.79 -16.58 2.83
N ALA A 27 17.89 -17.08 3.69
CA ALA A 27 16.53 -17.47 3.29
C ALA A 27 15.74 -16.31 2.67
N LYS A 28 15.81 -15.12 3.27
CA LYS A 28 15.25 -13.86 2.77
C LYS A 28 15.79 -13.51 1.39
N LYS A 29 17.11 -13.50 1.22
CA LYS A 29 17.78 -13.21 -0.06
C LYS A 29 17.31 -14.14 -1.17
N TRP A 30 17.28 -15.44 -0.90
CA TRP A 30 16.81 -16.43 -1.89
C TRP A 30 15.32 -16.30 -2.17
N ASN A 31 14.49 -16.14 -1.16
CA ASN A 31 13.04 -16.04 -1.34
C ASN A 31 12.67 -14.81 -2.20
N ILE A 32 13.18 -13.63 -1.85
CA ILE A 32 12.96 -12.40 -2.62
C ILE A 32 13.55 -12.55 -4.02
N GLY A 33 14.79 -13.03 -4.14
CA GLY A 33 15.48 -13.18 -5.44
C GLY A 33 14.77 -14.12 -6.40
N LEU A 34 14.28 -15.27 -5.91
CA LEU A 34 13.54 -16.24 -6.71
C LEU A 34 12.18 -15.70 -7.15
N VAL A 35 11.37 -15.17 -6.23
CA VAL A 35 10.05 -14.58 -6.56
C VAL A 35 10.22 -13.44 -7.55
N TYR A 36 11.20 -12.56 -7.31
CA TYR A 36 11.54 -11.46 -8.21
C TYR A 36 11.92 -11.95 -9.61
N THR A 37 12.77 -12.97 -9.70
CA THR A 37 13.22 -13.52 -11.00
C THR A 37 12.04 -14.11 -11.77
N LEU A 38 11.16 -14.86 -11.10
CA LEU A 38 9.95 -15.41 -11.71
C LEU A 38 9.01 -14.29 -12.21
N CYS A 39 8.79 -13.26 -11.40
CA CYS A 39 7.95 -12.12 -11.75
C CYS A 39 8.52 -11.30 -12.91
N LYS A 40 9.85 -11.14 -12.96
CA LYS A 40 10.55 -10.50 -14.07
C LYS A 40 10.41 -11.30 -15.37
N VAL A 41 10.60 -12.61 -15.33
CA VAL A 41 10.39 -13.50 -16.49
C VAL A 41 8.93 -13.42 -16.95
N PHE A 42 7.99 -13.44 -16.01
CA PHE A 42 6.57 -13.26 -16.29
C PHE A 42 6.30 -11.92 -17.00
N LEU A 43 6.77 -10.79 -16.48
CA LEU A 43 6.59 -9.49 -17.15
C LEU A 43 7.22 -9.46 -18.54
N ARG A 44 8.43 -10.02 -18.72
CA ARG A 44 9.08 -10.12 -20.04
C ARG A 44 8.29 -10.97 -21.05
N SER A 45 7.49 -11.92 -20.56
CA SER A 45 6.63 -12.77 -21.41
C SER A 45 5.29 -12.12 -21.78
N ARG A 46 4.99 -10.93 -21.26
CA ARG A 46 3.72 -10.20 -21.48
C ARG A 46 3.96 -8.92 -22.27
N LYS A 47 2.90 -8.39 -22.85
CA LYS A 47 2.88 -7.00 -23.33
C LYS A 47 2.79 -6.10 -22.10
N VAL A 48 3.81 -5.28 -21.87
CA VAL A 48 3.89 -4.40 -20.70
C VAL A 48 4.18 -2.98 -21.16
N ASP A 49 3.48 -2.01 -20.59
CA ASP A 49 3.69 -0.57 -20.79
C ASP A 49 4.05 0.06 -19.44
N ILE A 50 5.35 0.25 -19.21
CA ILE A 50 5.90 0.80 -17.97
C ILE A 50 6.34 2.25 -18.24
N ARG A 51 5.83 3.19 -17.45
CA ARG A 51 6.21 4.61 -17.53
C ARG A 51 6.63 5.15 -16.17
N GLY A 52 7.67 6.00 -16.17
CA GLY A 52 8.16 6.68 -14.96
C GLY A 52 9.05 5.83 -14.05
N LEU A 53 9.63 4.72 -14.54
CA LEU A 53 10.52 3.88 -13.73
C LEU A 53 11.70 4.67 -13.14
N ASP A 54 12.24 5.61 -13.90
CA ASP A 54 13.35 6.47 -13.47
C ASP A 54 12.98 7.29 -12.22
N ASN A 55 11.73 7.73 -12.09
CA ASN A 55 11.24 8.47 -10.93
C ASN A 55 11.37 7.65 -9.64
N LEU A 56 11.04 6.36 -9.70
CA LEU A 56 11.20 5.45 -8.56
C LEU A 56 12.69 5.19 -8.27
N LEU A 57 13.52 4.99 -9.30
CA LEU A 57 14.94 4.72 -9.12
C LEU A 57 15.66 5.92 -8.49
N GLU A 58 15.36 7.13 -8.96
CA GLU A 58 15.94 8.35 -8.42
C GLU A 58 15.39 8.68 -7.04
N ALA A 59 14.10 8.48 -6.77
CA ALA A 59 13.55 8.59 -5.42
C ALA A 59 14.23 7.62 -4.44
N GLN A 60 14.52 6.39 -4.89
CA GLN A 60 15.21 5.39 -4.08
C GLN A 60 16.66 5.80 -3.77
N LYS A 61 17.36 6.36 -4.74
CA LYS A 61 18.71 6.91 -4.57
C LYS A 61 18.70 8.12 -3.64
N GLN A 62 17.78 9.07 -3.85
CA GLN A 62 17.63 10.27 -3.03
C GLN A 62 17.30 9.92 -1.59
N ALA A 63 16.37 8.98 -1.35
CA ALA A 63 16.01 8.52 -0.01
C ALA A 63 17.24 7.98 0.75
N ARG A 64 18.16 7.29 0.06
CA ARG A 64 19.41 6.80 0.65
C ARG A 64 20.40 7.92 0.94
N LEU A 65 20.59 8.85 0.01
CA LEU A 65 21.50 9.98 0.19
C LEU A 65 21.07 10.89 1.34
N GLU A 66 19.76 11.09 1.50
CA GLU A 66 19.18 11.96 2.53
C GLU A 66 18.89 11.23 3.86
N GLY A 67 19.03 9.90 3.91
CA GLY A 67 18.69 9.10 5.09
C GLY A 67 17.20 9.16 5.44
N ARG A 68 16.32 9.18 4.43
CA ARG A 68 14.86 9.28 4.56
C ARG A 68 14.19 7.95 4.23
N GLY A 69 12.98 7.71 4.74
CA GLY A 69 12.14 6.62 4.24
C GLY A 69 11.69 6.85 2.79
N LEU A 70 11.49 5.76 2.04
CA LEU A 70 10.78 5.77 0.76
C LEU A 70 9.41 5.13 0.96
N LEU A 71 8.35 5.85 0.64
CA LEU A 71 6.98 5.34 0.65
C LEU A 71 6.46 5.26 -0.78
N THR A 72 6.05 4.08 -1.21
CA THR A 72 5.30 3.90 -2.47
C THR A 72 3.84 3.60 -2.15
N VAL A 73 2.92 4.22 -2.89
CA VAL A 73 1.47 4.00 -2.74
C VAL A 73 0.87 3.61 -4.09
N MET A 74 0.11 2.52 -4.12
CA MET A 74 -0.48 2.00 -5.36
C MET A 74 -1.91 1.51 -5.15
N ASN A 75 -2.71 1.56 -6.21
CA ASN A 75 -3.97 0.84 -6.26
C ASN A 75 -3.76 -0.67 -6.15
N HIS A 76 -4.79 -1.42 -5.78
CA HIS A 76 -4.71 -2.86 -5.64
C HIS A 76 -5.83 -3.55 -6.41
N THR A 77 -5.49 -4.18 -7.53
CA THR A 77 -6.44 -4.87 -8.42
C THR A 77 -6.19 -6.36 -8.51
N SER A 78 -5.07 -6.88 -8.02
CA SER A 78 -4.79 -8.32 -8.01
C SER A 78 -3.85 -8.69 -6.87
N VAL A 79 -3.99 -9.91 -6.32
CA VAL A 79 -2.96 -10.48 -5.43
C VAL A 79 -1.59 -10.59 -6.08
N LEU A 80 -1.52 -10.54 -7.42
CA LEU A 80 -0.28 -10.53 -8.17
C LEU A 80 0.42 -9.15 -8.20
N ASP A 81 -0.25 -8.06 -7.82
CA ASP A 81 0.32 -6.71 -7.89
C ASP A 81 1.64 -6.63 -7.10
N ASP A 82 1.63 -7.07 -5.84
CA ASP A 82 2.81 -6.97 -4.98
C ASP A 82 3.99 -7.79 -5.46
N PRO A 83 3.90 -9.05 -5.92
CA PRO A 83 5.09 -9.73 -6.43
C PRO A 83 5.46 -9.27 -7.86
N VAL A 84 4.48 -9.04 -8.73
CA VAL A 84 4.72 -8.88 -10.17
C VAL A 84 5.26 -7.51 -10.54
N VAL A 85 4.70 -6.42 -9.99
CA VAL A 85 5.06 -5.05 -10.39
C VAL A 85 6.56 -4.80 -10.25
N TRP A 86 7.22 -5.34 -9.22
CA TRP A 86 8.64 -5.12 -9.01
C TRP A 86 9.56 -5.84 -9.99
N GLY A 87 9.06 -6.78 -10.80
CA GLY A 87 9.83 -7.37 -11.90
C GLY A 87 10.37 -6.33 -12.89
N MET A 88 9.80 -5.12 -12.88
CA MET A 88 10.27 -3.96 -13.65
C MET A 88 11.63 -3.39 -13.22
N LEU A 89 12.05 -3.61 -11.97
CA LEU A 89 13.30 -3.03 -11.43
C LEU A 89 14.53 -3.58 -12.18
N PRO A 90 15.72 -2.94 -12.09
CA PRO A 90 16.97 -3.48 -12.63
C PRO A 90 17.30 -4.89 -12.10
N ASN A 91 17.93 -5.72 -12.93
CA ASN A 91 18.01 -7.19 -12.74
C ASN A 91 18.52 -7.65 -11.38
N ASP A 92 19.45 -6.93 -10.77
CA ASP A 92 20.09 -7.36 -9.53
C ASP A 92 19.34 -6.91 -8.27
N ASN A 93 18.35 -6.02 -8.39
CA ASN A 93 17.64 -5.45 -7.23
C ASN A 93 16.98 -6.52 -6.37
N GLY A 94 16.32 -7.52 -6.98
CA GLY A 94 15.63 -8.58 -6.25
C GLY A 94 16.54 -9.50 -5.42
N TRP A 95 17.82 -9.58 -5.79
CA TRP A 95 18.82 -10.37 -5.06
C TRP A 95 19.49 -9.58 -3.93
N ILE A 96 19.10 -8.33 -3.75
CA ILE A 96 19.62 -7.43 -2.74
C ILE A 96 18.46 -6.98 -1.86
N PRO A 97 18.18 -7.66 -0.72
CA PRO A 97 16.97 -7.40 0.06
C PRO A 97 16.76 -5.95 0.50
N TRP A 98 17.82 -5.20 0.80
CA TRP A 98 17.71 -3.79 1.19
C TRP A 98 17.39 -2.84 0.02
N LEU A 99 17.47 -3.32 -1.23
CA LEU A 99 16.97 -2.61 -2.41
C LEU A 99 15.49 -2.90 -2.69
N MET A 100 14.85 -3.77 -1.90
CA MET A 100 13.46 -4.18 -2.08
C MET A 100 12.56 -3.66 -0.97
N ARG A 101 11.36 -3.25 -1.34
CA ARG A 101 10.29 -2.80 -0.44
C ARG A 101 9.87 -3.82 0.61
N TRP A 102 9.47 -3.31 1.77
CA TRP A 102 8.54 -3.96 2.67
C TRP A 102 7.10 -3.68 2.24
N ALA A 103 6.30 -4.73 2.05
CA ALA A 103 4.88 -4.60 1.74
C ALA A 103 4.03 -4.84 2.99
N THR A 104 2.76 -4.46 2.94
CA THR A 104 1.77 -4.86 3.95
C THR A 104 0.90 -5.99 3.41
N GLY A 105 0.63 -6.98 4.25
CA GLY A 105 -0.15 -8.17 3.88
C GLY A 105 -1.19 -8.52 4.93
N ALA A 106 -2.33 -9.01 4.46
CA ALA A 106 -3.44 -9.46 5.28
C ALA A 106 -3.01 -10.59 6.24
N LYS A 107 -3.08 -10.38 7.55
CA LYS A 107 -2.66 -11.37 8.55
C LYS A 107 -3.43 -12.69 8.42
N ASP A 108 -4.72 -12.62 8.12
CA ASP A 108 -5.62 -13.75 7.89
C ASP A 108 -5.26 -14.58 6.64
N ILE A 109 -4.48 -14.02 5.70
CA ILE A 109 -4.05 -14.71 4.47
C ILE A 109 -2.56 -15.09 4.56
N CYS A 110 -1.69 -14.10 4.75
CA CYS A 110 -0.24 -14.25 4.73
C CYS A 110 0.32 -14.94 5.98
N TYR A 111 -0.43 -14.96 7.08
CA TYR A 111 0.03 -15.49 8.37
C TYR A 111 -0.92 -16.56 8.95
N LYS A 112 -1.68 -17.24 8.09
CA LYS A 112 -2.64 -18.29 8.50
C LYS A 112 -1.98 -19.55 9.08
N ASN A 113 -0.73 -19.84 8.68
CA ASN A 113 0.02 -20.99 9.17
C ASN A 113 1.53 -20.71 9.13
N ARG A 114 2.32 -21.62 9.74
CA ARG A 114 3.79 -21.46 9.88
C ARG A 114 4.49 -21.34 8.52
N LEU A 115 4.13 -22.14 7.53
CA LEU A 115 4.77 -22.11 6.21
C LEU A 115 4.56 -20.76 5.51
N TYR A 116 3.31 -20.28 5.49
CA TYR A 116 2.96 -18.98 4.92
C TYR A 116 3.67 -17.85 5.68
N SER A 117 3.68 -17.92 7.01
CA SER A 117 4.35 -16.91 7.85
C SER A 117 5.85 -16.83 7.57
N LEU A 118 6.51 -17.98 7.32
CA LEU A 118 7.92 -18.02 6.93
C LEU A 118 8.14 -17.42 5.54
N PHE A 119 7.32 -17.80 4.56
CA PHE A 119 7.42 -17.30 3.18
C PHE A 119 7.20 -15.78 3.11
N PHE A 120 6.07 -15.29 3.65
CA PHE A 120 5.74 -13.86 3.60
C PHE A 120 6.66 -13.02 4.49
N GLY A 121 7.06 -13.53 5.67
CA GLY A 121 8.06 -12.87 6.51
C GLY A 121 9.41 -12.73 5.79
N ALA A 122 9.91 -13.80 5.17
CA ALA A 122 11.14 -13.77 4.36
C ALA A 122 11.00 -12.92 3.09
N GLY A 123 9.77 -12.68 2.61
CA GLY A 123 9.44 -11.80 1.49
C GLY A 123 9.27 -10.32 1.85
N GLN A 124 9.60 -9.93 3.10
CA GLN A 124 9.40 -8.56 3.62
C GLN A 124 7.93 -8.11 3.63
N VAL A 125 7.00 -8.99 4.01
CA VAL A 125 5.57 -8.63 4.12
C VAL A 125 5.17 -8.47 5.58
N LEU A 126 4.71 -7.29 5.97
CA LEU A 126 4.30 -6.95 7.32
C LEU A 126 2.83 -7.36 7.57
N PRO A 127 2.51 -8.05 8.69
CA PRO A 127 1.15 -8.45 9.01
C PRO A 127 0.27 -7.24 9.36
N ILE A 128 -0.83 -7.08 8.62
CA ILE A 128 -1.89 -6.10 8.86
C ILE A 128 -3.21 -6.82 9.11
N THR A 129 -3.87 -6.46 10.20
CA THR A 129 -5.24 -6.87 10.52
C THR A 129 -6.22 -6.00 9.74
N ARG A 130 -7.15 -6.65 9.03
CA ARG A 130 -8.18 -6.00 8.21
C ARG A 130 -9.57 -6.06 8.88
N PHE A 131 -10.60 -5.59 8.19
CA PHE A 131 -12.00 -5.64 8.63
C PHE A 131 -12.30 -4.87 9.93
N GLY A 132 -11.63 -3.74 10.13
CA GLY A 132 -11.87 -2.87 11.29
C GLY A 132 -11.29 -3.35 12.62
N LEU A 133 -10.90 -4.63 12.72
CA LEU A 133 -10.43 -5.24 13.97
C LEU A 133 -9.11 -4.66 14.52
N GLY A 134 -8.23 -4.15 13.64
CA GLY A 134 -6.95 -3.58 14.04
C GLY A 134 -6.90 -2.05 14.10
N GLY A 135 -7.81 -1.37 13.38
CA GLY A 135 -7.74 0.07 13.18
C GLY A 135 -6.41 0.58 12.57
N PRO A 136 -6.21 1.90 12.51
CA PRO A 136 -4.96 2.50 12.03
C PRO A 136 -3.79 2.37 13.03
N PHE A 137 -4.06 2.21 14.33
CA PHE A 137 -3.05 2.12 15.40
C PHE A 137 -2.57 0.69 15.71
N GLN A 138 -2.52 -0.15 14.69
CA GLN A 138 -2.14 -1.56 14.83
C GLN A 138 -0.62 -1.78 14.80
N PRO A 139 -0.13 -2.90 15.38
CA PRO A 139 1.30 -3.24 15.42
C PRO A 139 2.01 -3.22 14.06
N GLY A 140 1.36 -3.65 12.98
CA GLY A 140 1.94 -3.64 11.64
C GLY A 140 2.23 -2.24 11.13
N MET A 141 1.41 -1.26 11.49
CA MET A 141 1.63 0.14 11.12
C MET A 141 2.79 0.77 11.92
N ASP A 142 2.98 0.37 13.18
CA ASP A 142 4.12 0.82 13.98
C ASP A 142 5.45 0.31 13.38
N MET A 143 5.48 -0.92 12.84
CA MET A 143 6.63 -1.42 12.06
C MET A 143 6.88 -0.58 10.80
N CYS A 144 5.83 -0.19 10.07
CA CYS A 144 5.96 0.66 8.88
C CYS A 144 6.56 2.03 9.23
N VAL A 145 6.04 2.69 10.27
CA VAL A 145 6.55 3.98 10.75
C VAL A 145 8.03 3.85 11.15
N ARG A 146 8.41 2.75 11.81
CA ARG A 146 9.82 2.49 12.16
C ARG A 146 10.72 2.27 10.94
N LEU A 147 10.27 1.54 9.92
CA LEU A 147 11.03 1.32 8.68
C LEU A 147 11.23 2.62 7.88
N LEU A 148 10.23 3.50 7.88
CA LEU A 148 10.31 4.82 7.24
C LEU A 148 11.17 5.81 8.05
N ASN A 149 11.66 5.40 9.21
CA ASN A 149 12.56 6.17 10.06
C ASN A 149 13.94 5.47 10.17
N PRO A 150 14.72 5.39 9.06
CA PRO A 150 16.00 4.69 9.05
C PRO A 150 17.06 5.46 9.87
N ASN A 151 17.34 4.97 11.08
CA ASN A 151 18.43 5.31 12.00
C ASN A 151 18.32 6.55 12.91
N ASP A 152 18.70 6.31 14.17
CA ASP A 152 19.05 7.23 15.27
C ASP A 152 20.27 8.14 15.00
N LYS A 153 20.70 8.29 13.73
CA LYS A 153 21.80 9.16 13.29
C LYS A 153 21.34 10.08 12.16
N ILE A 154 20.28 10.86 12.40
CA ILE A 154 19.99 12.03 11.59
C ILE A 154 21.15 13.02 11.81
N LYS A 155 22.17 12.98 10.96
CA LYS A 155 23.12 14.10 10.89
C LYS A 155 22.35 15.28 10.32
N TYR A 156 22.07 16.25 11.20
CA TYR A 156 21.70 17.65 10.92
C TYR A 156 21.53 17.96 9.43
N SER A 157 20.29 17.91 8.93
CA SER A 157 19.93 18.72 7.78
C SER A 157 19.38 20.02 8.35
N ALA A 158 20.10 21.13 8.15
CA ALA A 158 19.67 22.48 8.57
C ALA A 158 18.30 22.90 7.98
N LYS A 159 17.75 22.10 7.05
CA LYS A 159 16.44 22.30 6.41
C LYS A 159 15.25 21.82 7.26
N TYR A 160 15.47 20.94 8.24
CA TYR A 160 14.41 20.42 9.12
C TYR A 160 14.94 20.42 10.58
N ALA A 161 14.34 21.23 11.43
CA ALA A 161 14.80 21.66 12.77
C ALA A 161 15.28 20.56 13.77
N PRO A 162 16.04 20.93 14.83
CA PRO A 162 17.05 20.09 15.46
C PRO A 162 16.58 19.41 16.76
N TYR A 163 15.90 18.27 16.70
CA TYR A 163 15.62 17.50 17.93
C TYR A 163 15.70 15.99 17.68
N LEU A 164 16.89 15.45 17.91
CA LEU A 164 17.15 14.01 17.92
C LEU A 164 17.01 13.47 19.35
N VAL A 165 16.17 12.46 19.50
CA VAL A 165 16.11 11.63 20.70
C VAL A 165 16.87 10.37 20.36
N HIS A 166 18.05 10.21 20.96
CA HIS A 166 18.75 8.93 20.96
C HIS A 166 17.87 7.88 21.61
N THR A 167 17.35 6.93 20.83
CA THR A 167 16.93 5.67 21.42
C THR A 167 18.14 4.76 21.39
N ASN A 168 18.65 4.38 22.56
CA ASN A 168 19.54 3.23 22.72
C ASN A 168 18.77 1.91 22.42
N ALA A 169 17.96 1.88 21.36
CA ALA A 169 17.35 0.69 20.81
C ALA A 169 18.44 -0.05 20.01
N THR A 170 19.38 -0.62 20.76
CA THR A 170 20.33 -1.61 20.26
C THR A 170 19.58 -2.67 19.48
N SER A 171 20.09 -3.02 18.28
CA SER A 171 19.89 -4.27 17.52
C SER A 171 19.06 -4.25 16.22
N TYR A 172 19.23 -3.26 15.35
CA TYR A 172 19.07 -3.52 13.90
C TYR A 172 20.27 -2.96 13.11
N PRO A 173 21.05 -3.79 12.38
CA PRO A 173 22.24 -3.32 11.68
C PRO A 173 21.89 -2.51 10.41
N PHE A 174 22.42 -1.30 10.30
CA PHE A 174 22.12 -0.35 9.22
C PHE A 174 22.41 -0.83 7.78
N TRP A 175 23.27 -1.83 7.61
CA TRP A 175 23.57 -2.48 6.32
C TRP A 175 22.57 -3.56 5.91
N ARG A 176 21.45 -3.72 6.66
CA ARG A 176 20.37 -4.70 6.37
C ARG A 176 18.99 -4.08 6.14
N GLU A 177 18.80 -2.77 6.35
CA GLU A 177 17.48 -2.14 6.31
C GLU A 177 17.13 -1.63 4.90
N SER A 178 16.10 -2.23 4.31
CA SER A 178 15.29 -1.48 3.35
C SER A 178 14.46 -0.47 4.14
N ASN A 179 14.67 0.81 3.87
CA ASN A 179 13.85 1.94 4.33
C ASN A 179 12.68 2.23 3.39
N TRP A 180 12.36 1.27 2.51
CA TRP A 180 11.31 1.36 1.53
C TRP A 180 10.09 0.57 1.98
N VAL A 181 8.95 1.24 2.11
CA VAL A 181 7.65 0.65 2.41
C VAL A 181 6.70 0.86 1.23
N HIS A 182 5.94 -0.17 0.89
CA HIS A 182 4.92 -0.16 -0.15
C HIS A 182 3.54 -0.45 0.42
N PHE A 183 2.59 0.43 0.12
CA PHE A 183 1.21 0.30 0.55
C PHE A 183 0.24 0.16 -0.63
N PHE A 184 -0.77 -0.65 -0.37
CA PHE A 184 -2.04 -0.72 -1.07
C PHE A 184 -3.14 -0.06 -0.21
N PRO A 185 -3.34 1.26 -0.30
CA PRO A 185 -4.13 1.99 0.69
C PRO A 185 -5.63 1.64 0.69
N GLU A 186 -6.14 0.99 -0.35
CA GLU A 186 -7.52 0.48 -0.44
C GLU A 186 -7.78 -0.61 0.63
N GLY A 187 -6.71 -1.31 1.03
CA GLY A 187 -6.71 -2.32 2.10
C GLY A 187 -7.14 -3.73 1.65
N TYR A 188 -7.54 -3.89 0.39
CA TYR A 188 -7.86 -5.18 -0.23
C TYR A 188 -7.90 -5.05 -1.76
N VAL A 189 -7.98 -6.19 -2.45
CA VAL A 189 -8.05 -6.27 -3.92
C VAL A 189 -9.39 -5.75 -4.44
N HIS A 190 -9.36 -4.78 -5.33
CA HIS A 190 -10.51 -4.16 -5.95
C HIS A 190 -10.52 -4.41 -7.47
N GLN A 191 -11.45 -5.26 -7.92
CA GLN A 191 -11.63 -5.62 -9.33
C GLN A 191 -13.00 -5.15 -9.84
N ALA A 192 -13.19 -3.84 -9.97
CA ALA A 192 -14.41 -3.28 -10.54
C ALA A 192 -14.65 -3.76 -11.98
N LEU A 193 -15.92 -3.98 -12.34
CA LEU A 193 -16.33 -4.36 -13.69
C LEU A 193 -16.54 -3.13 -14.57
N GLU A 194 -16.59 -3.32 -15.89
CA GLU A 194 -17.00 -2.27 -16.82
C GLU A 194 -18.37 -1.68 -16.44
N PRO A 195 -18.53 -0.35 -16.50
CA PRO A 195 -17.62 0.67 -17.06
C PRO A 195 -16.62 1.21 -16.04
N HIS A 196 -16.67 0.74 -14.80
CA HIS A 196 -15.83 1.18 -13.68
C HIS A 196 -14.51 0.40 -13.59
N GLU A 197 -14.10 -0.30 -14.64
CA GLU A 197 -12.85 -1.06 -14.63
C GLU A 197 -11.66 -0.13 -14.34
N GLY A 198 -10.79 -0.56 -13.42
CA GLY A 198 -9.58 0.17 -13.05
C GLY A 198 -9.79 1.34 -12.09
N THR A 199 -11.02 1.64 -11.68
CA THR A 199 -11.26 2.63 -10.62
C THR A 199 -10.71 2.17 -9.28
N MET A 200 -10.62 3.11 -8.33
CA MET A 200 -10.07 2.89 -7.00
C MET A 200 -11.06 3.22 -5.90
N ARG A 201 -10.86 2.61 -4.75
CA ARG A 201 -11.49 3.01 -3.50
C ARG A 201 -10.85 4.24 -2.87
N TYR A 202 -11.50 4.77 -1.84
CA TYR A 202 -10.85 5.66 -0.88
C TYR A 202 -9.61 5.01 -0.26
N PHE A 203 -8.64 5.84 0.11
CA PHE A 203 -7.41 5.40 0.77
C PHE A 203 -7.58 5.43 2.30
N ARG A 204 -7.15 4.36 2.97
CA ARG A 204 -7.28 4.23 4.43
C ARG A 204 -6.23 5.04 5.19
N TRP A 205 -6.59 5.50 6.39
CA TRP A 205 -5.74 6.32 7.27
C TRP A 205 -4.41 5.70 7.69
N GLY A 206 -4.23 4.39 7.56
CA GLY A 206 -2.93 3.75 7.79
C GLY A 206 -1.82 4.41 6.95
N THR A 207 -2.11 4.74 5.70
CA THR A 207 -1.19 5.46 4.81
C THR A 207 -0.84 6.85 5.35
N SER A 208 -1.81 7.57 5.92
CA SER A 208 -1.57 8.89 6.52
C SER A 208 -0.59 8.81 7.70
N ARG A 209 -0.63 7.75 8.52
CA ARG A 209 0.35 7.54 9.59
C ARG A 209 1.77 7.44 9.05
N ALA A 210 1.97 6.70 7.95
CA ALA A 210 3.27 6.57 7.30
C ALA A 210 3.82 7.90 6.74
N VAL A 211 2.96 8.91 6.52
CA VAL A 211 3.39 10.26 6.13
C VAL A 211 3.66 11.14 7.36
N LEU A 212 2.72 11.16 8.32
CA LEU A 212 2.70 12.14 9.42
C LEU A 212 3.59 11.77 10.61
N GLU A 213 3.80 10.47 10.84
CA GLU A 213 4.43 10.00 12.07
C GLU A 213 5.95 9.81 11.97
N PRO A 214 6.59 9.42 10.85
CA PRO A 214 8.05 9.34 10.81
C PRO A 214 8.74 10.62 11.28
N VAL A 215 9.95 10.54 11.86
CA VAL A 215 10.64 11.75 12.35
C VAL A 215 10.94 12.67 11.17
N THR A 216 11.65 12.14 10.18
CA THR A 216 11.86 12.79 8.89
C THR A 216 10.77 12.38 7.91
N PRO A 217 10.14 13.31 7.16
CA PRO A 217 9.12 12.94 6.18
C PRO A 217 9.72 12.02 5.10
N PRO A 218 9.02 10.93 4.71
CA PRO A 218 9.51 10.07 3.64
C PRO A 218 9.42 10.78 2.28
N ILE A 219 10.17 10.27 1.30
CA ILE A 219 9.92 10.55 -0.12
C ILE A 219 8.74 9.68 -0.54
N ILE A 220 7.72 10.25 -1.17
CA ILE A 220 6.48 9.54 -1.49
C ILE A 220 6.32 9.44 -3.00
N VAL A 221 6.28 8.22 -3.53
CA VAL A 221 6.13 7.95 -4.96
C VAL A 221 4.77 7.29 -5.22
N PRO A 222 3.83 7.98 -5.89
CA PRO A 222 2.57 7.39 -6.30
C PRO A 222 2.79 6.44 -7.48
N MET A 223 2.03 5.36 -7.50
CA MET A 223 2.07 4.35 -8.55
C MET A 223 0.65 3.92 -8.89
N TYR A 224 0.43 3.49 -10.13
CA TYR A 224 -0.81 2.89 -10.57
C TYR A 224 -0.52 1.68 -11.46
N SER A 225 -1.29 0.61 -11.32
CA SER A 225 -1.18 -0.60 -12.13
C SER A 225 -2.54 -1.05 -12.66
N HIS A 226 -2.55 -1.57 -13.88
CA HIS A 226 -3.74 -2.13 -14.52
C HIS A 226 -3.36 -3.29 -15.44
N GLY A 227 -4.23 -4.30 -15.52
CA GLY A 227 -4.12 -5.45 -16.41
C GLY A 227 -3.85 -6.76 -15.68
N LEU A 228 -3.32 -6.73 -14.44
CA LEU A 228 -3.09 -7.95 -13.65
C LEU A 228 -4.39 -8.61 -13.21
N GLN A 229 -5.45 -7.85 -12.96
CA GLN A 229 -6.80 -8.37 -12.73
C GLN A 229 -7.35 -9.15 -13.93
N LYS A 230 -6.90 -8.84 -15.14
CA LYS A 230 -7.27 -9.58 -16.37
C LYS A 230 -6.50 -10.89 -16.51
N VAL A 231 -5.35 -11.02 -15.84
CA VAL A 231 -4.55 -12.26 -15.81
C VAL A 231 -4.97 -13.17 -14.65
N PHE A 232 -5.27 -12.58 -13.49
CA PHE A 232 -5.71 -13.29 -12.30
C PHE A 232 -6.99 -12.64 -11.76
N GLN A 233 -8.12 -13.15 -12.23
CA GLN A 233 -9.45 -12.73 -11.82
C GLN A 233 -9.81 -13.36 -10.48
N GLU A 234 -10.21 -12.55 -9.51
CA GLU A 234 -10.85 -13.03 -8.29
C GLU A 234 -12.33 -13.24 -8.57
N ILE A 235 -12.70 -14.47 -8.89
CA ILE A 235 -14.11 -14.86 -8.97
C ILE A 235 -14.60 -15.10 -7.54
N PRO A 236 -15.66 -14.41 -7.06
CA PRO A 236 -16.17 -14.68 -5.72
C PRO A 236 -16.68 -16.12 -5.61
N LYS A 237 -16.57 -16.72 -4.42
CA LYS A 237 -16.91 -18.13 -4.20
C LYS A 237 -18.36 -18.43 -4.60
N GLY A 238 -18.54 -19.48 -5.39
CA GLY A 238 -19.86 -19.93 -5.83
C GLY A 238 -20.37 -19.20 -7.07
N TYR A 239 -19.48 -18.65 -7.88
CA TYR A 239 -19.82 -18.03 -9.16
C TYR A 239 -18.89 -18.51 -10.27
N GLU A 240 -19.40 -18.59 -11.50
CA GLU A 240 -18.63 -18.94 -12.69
C GLU A 240 -18.65 -17.76 -13.66
N MET A 241 -17.53 -17.50 -14.33
CA MET A 241 -17.49 -16.51 -15.41
C MET A 241 -17.94 -17.20 -16.70
N GLU A 242 -19.07 -16.77 -17.28
CA GLU A 242 -19.33 -17.06 -18.68
C GLU A 242 -18.27 -16.38 -19.55
N GLY A 243 -17.67 -17.19 -20.43
CA GLY A 243 -16.52 -16.84 -21.24
C GLY A 243 -16.74 -15.54 -22.02
N ASN A 244 -15.98 -14.52 -21.66
CA ASN A 244 -15.70 -13.42 -22.56
C ASN A 244 -14.20 -13.12 -22.55
N ASN A 245 -13.45 -14.02 -23.19
CA ASN A 245 -12.04 -13.85 -23.56
C ASN A 245 -11.88 -12.85 -24.74
N SER A 246 -12.71 -11.81 -24.82
CA SER A 246 -12.71 -10.83 -25.91
C SER A 246 -11.99 -9.52 -25.58
N ASN A 247 -11.41 -9.36 -24.39
CA ASN A 247 -10.46 -8.29 -24.15
C ASN A 247 -9.19 -8.56 -24.97
N ALA A 248 -9.17 -8.03 -26.19
CA ALA A 248 -8.06 -8.15 -27.13
C ALA A 248 -6.76 -7.56 -26.56
N ASP A 249 -6.86 -6.63 -25.59
CA ASP A 249 -5.70 -6.08 -24.90
C ASP A 249 -5.54 -6.62 -23.46
N ARG A 250 -4.49 -7.42 -23.28
CA ARG A 250 -4.01 -7.90 -21.97
C ARG A 250 -2.72 -7.20 -21.54
N THR A 251 -2.50 -5.97 -22.02
CA THR A 251 -1.34 -5.17 -21.63
C THR A 251 -1.35 -4.92 -20.13
N ILE A 252 -0.22 -5.21 -19.48
CA ILE A 252 0.03 -4.81 -18.10
C ILE A 252 0.59 -3.40 -18.14
N SER A 253 -0.19 -2.42 -17.69
CA SER A 253 0.22 -1.02 -17.60
C SER A 253 0.70 -0.73 -16.19
N ILE A 254 1.90 -0.16 -16.06
CA ILE A 254 2.45 0.33 -14.78
C ILE A 254 2.82 1.79 -14.98
N ARG A 255 2.32 2.65 -14.08
CA ARG A 255 2.56 4.09 -14.06
C ARG A 255 3.21 4.44 -12.74
N ILE A 256 4.30 5.18 -12.81
CA ILE A 256 5.05 5.64 -11.65
C ILE A 256 5.14 7.15 -11.79
N GLY A 257 4.59 7.87 -10.81
CA GLY A 257 4.58 9.33 -10.83
C GLY A 257 5.90 9.90 -10.34
N GLU A 258 6.04 11.22 -10.52
CA GLU A 258 7.05 11.98 -9.80
C GLU A 258 6.81 11.89 -8.29
N PRO A 259 7.87 11.98 -7.46
CA PRO A 259 7.70 12.13 -6.03
C PRO A 259 6.78 13.31 -5.69
N ILE A 260 5.86 13.10 -4.75
CA ILE A 260 4.96 14.17 -4.29
C ILE A 260 5.80 15.34 -3.75
N SER A 261 5.44 16.56 -4.14
CA SER A 261 6.23 17.74 -3.84
C SER A 261 6.53 17.89 -2.35
N GLU A 262 7.77 18.29 -2.03
CA GLU A 262 8.22 18.54 -0.66
C GLU A 262 7.33 19.56 0.06
N ASN A 263 6.81 20.57 -0.66
CA ASN A 263 5.93 21.58 -0.10
C ASN A 263 4.59 20.99 0.33
N THR A 264 4.00 20.10 -0.48
CA THR A 264 2.75 19.40 -0.14
C THR A 264 2.95 18.54 1.11
N VAL A 265 4.04 17.76 1.15
CA VAL A 265 4.33 16.90 2.30
C VAL A 265 4.60 17.74 3.54
N ALA A 266 5.43 18.79 3.44
CA ALA A 266 5.73 19.70 4.54
C ALA A 266 4.48 20.40 5.08
N GLY A 267 3.51 20.77 4.23
CA GLY A 267 2.24 21.37 4.64
C GLY A 267 1.50 20.48 5.65
N PHE A 268 1.21 19.23 5.27
CA PHE A 268 0.54 18.27 6.16
C PHE A 268 1.35 17.97 7.43
N ARG A 269 2.68 17.92 7.30
CA ARG A 269 3.60 17.69 8.42
C ARG A 269 3.57 18.82 9.44
N ASN A 270 3.54 20.07 8.98
CA ASN A 270 3.47 21.23 9.84
C ASN A 270 2.14 21.31 10.57
N GLU A 271 1.04 20.97 9.90
CA GLU A 271 -0.27 20.85 10.56
C GLU A 271 -0.26 19.77 11.65
N TRP A 272 0.35 18.61 11.37
CA TRP A 272 0.51 17.56 12.37
C TRP A 272 1.34 18.01 13.58
N ILE A 273 2.46 18.70 13.34
CA ILE A 273 3.33 19.21 14.42
C ILE A 273 2.56 20.21 15.29
N LYS A 274 1.85 21.18 14.67
CA LYS A 274 1.02 22.15 15.41
C LYS A 274 -0.06 21.46 16.25
N LEU A 275 -0.67 20.40 15.70
CA LEU A 275 -1.66 19.62 16.44
C LEU A 275 -1.03 18.90 17.63
N CYS A 276 0.17 18.34 17.47
CA CYS A 276 0.92 17.77 18.59
C CYS A 276 1.27 18.83 19.65
N GLU A 277 1.75 20.00 19.25
CA GLU A 277 2.09 21.11 20.16
C GLU A 277 0.86 21.59 20.96
N LYS A 278 -0.30 21.71 20.29
CA LYS A 278 -1.58 22.08 20.92
C LYS A 278 -1.99 21.09 22.01
N GLU A 279 -1.77 19.80 21.79
CA GLU A 279 -2.07 18.73 22.75
C GLU A 279 -0.97 18.55 23.81
N GLY A 280 0.05 19.42 23.82
CA GLY A 280 1.20 19.33 24.71
C GLY A 280 2.09 18.11 24.44
N ALA A 281 1.96 17.50 23.26
CA ALA A 281 2.65 16.27 22.90
C ALA A 281 4.06 16.55 22.36
N SER A 282 5.06 15.86 22.91
CA SER A 282 6.46 15.94 22.52
C SER A 282 6.91 14.70 21.73
N LEU A 283 7.96 14.86 20.91
CA LEU A 283 8.70 13.75 20.29
C LEU A 283 9.22 12.73 21.32
N ASN A 284 9.48 13.19 22.54
CA ASN A 284 9.96 12.35 23.65
C ASN A 284 8.85 11.56 24.33
N ASP A 285 7.59 11.87 24.06
CA ASP A 285 6.49 11.24 24.75
C ASP A 285 6.45 9.75 24.44
N GLU A 286 6.21 8.99 25.49
CA GLU A 286 6.12 7.54 25.39
C GLU A 286 4.93 7.15 24.51
N THR A 287 3.77 7.76 24.74
CA THR A 287 2.51 7.39 24.09
C THR A 287 1.89 8.57 23.35
N MET A 288 1.23 8.26 22.23
CA MET A 288 0.41 9.24 21.51
C MET A 288 -0.86 9.52 22.34
N PRO A 289 -1.15 10.80 22.67
CA PRO A 289 -2.42 11.21 23.27
C PRO A 289 -3.64 10.71 22.49
N GLU A 290 -4.74 10.50 23.20
CA GLU A 290 -5.95 9.95 22.59
C GLU A 290 -6.61 10.94 21.61
N SER A 291 -6.53 12.24 21.90
CA SER A 291 -6.93 13.31 20.98
C SER A 291 -6.20 13.24 19.63
N LEU A 292 -4.91 12.88 19.62
CA LEU A 292 -4.15 12.67 18.39
C LEU A 292 -4.49 11.36 17.68
N LYS A 293 -5.10 10.39 18.37
CA LYS A 293 -5.56 9.13 17.76
C LYS A 293 -6.95 9.25 17.15
N THR A 294 -7.90 9.69 17.95
CA THR A 294 -9.34 9.63 17.64
C THR A 294 -10.01 11.00 17.65
N GLY A 295 -9.30 12.08 17.99
CA GLY A 295 -9.84 13.44 17.92
C GLY A 295 -10.16 13.90 16.50
N LYS A 296 -11.18 14.74 16.37
CA LYS A 296 -11.75 15.18 15.09
C LYS A 296 -10.71 15.84 14.17
N GLU A 297 -9.92 16.78 14.69
CA GLU A 297 -8.86 17.47 13.92
C GLU A 297 -7.81 16.48 13.38
N ALA A 298 -7.43 15.48 14.19
CA ALA A 298 -6.48 14.46 13.78
C ALA A 298 -7.05 13.52 12.70
N GLN A 299 -8.33 13.17 12.80
CA GLN A 299 -9.03 12.38 11.77
C GLN A 299 -9.16 13.15 10.45
N GLU A 300 -9.57 14.41 10.51
CA GLU A 300 -9.71 15.29 9.34
C GLU A 300 -8.38 15.46 8.60
N LEU A 301 -7.28 15.70 9.33
CA LEU A 301 -5.95 15.77 8.74
C LEU A 301 -5.56 14.43 8.06
N ARG A 302 -5.84 13.29 8.71
CA ARG A 302 -5.56 11.98 8.10
C ARG A 302 -6.39 11.72 6.85
N SER A 303 -7.67 12.12 6.84
CA SER A 303 -8.52 12.03 5.65
C SER A 303 -7.98 12.88 4.51
N ARG A 304 -7.57 14.14 4.76
CA ARG A 304 -6.98 15.00 3.74
C ARG A 304 -5.68 14.44 3.16
N VAL A 305 -4.80 13.89 4.01
CA VAL A 305 -3.58 13.22 3.55
C VAL A 305 -3.93 12.03 2.65
N ALA A 306 -4.83 11.15 3.10
CA ALA A 306 -5.21 9.98 2.33
C ALA A 306 -5.86 10.35 0.98
N SER A 307 -6.75 11.35 0.98
CA SER A 307 -7.38 11.88 -0.23
C SER A 307 -6.34 12.44 -1.21
N ARG A 308 -5.40 13.24 -0.72
CA ARG A 308 -4.35 13.81 -1.58
C ARG A 308 -3.44 12.73 -2.18
N LEU A 309 -3.12 11.68 -1.42
CA LEU A 309 -2.36 10.56 -1.97
C LEU A 309 -3.16 9.82 -3.05
N ARG A 310 -4.47 9.65 -2.87
CA ARG A 310 -5.36 9.04 -3.86
C ARG A 310 -5.44 9.89 -5.13
N GLU A 311 -5.54 11.21 -5.01
CA GLU A 311 -5.57 12.15 -6.15
C GLU A 311 -4.36 11.96 -7.06
N HIS A 312 -3.15 11.85 -6.50
CA HIS A 312 -1.94 11.59 -7.29
C HIS A 312 -1.94 10.22 -7.97
N VAL A 313 -2.53 9.19 -7.36
CA VAL A 313 -2.68 7.88 -8.02
C VAL A 313 -3.75 7.95 -9.12
N GLU A 314 -4.79 8.77 -8.95
CA GLU A 314 -5.85 8.98 -9.95
C GLU A 314 -5.33 9.71 -11.19
N GLU A 315 -4.44 10.68 -11.02
CA GLU A 315 -3.72 11.33 -12.13
C GLU A 315 -2.95 10.29 -12.97
N LEU A 316 -2.30 9.33 -12.32
CA LEU A 316 -1.59 8.23 -13.00
C LEU A 316 -2.56 7.27 -13.69
N ARG A 317 -3.71 6.97 -13.07
CA ARG A 317 -4.76 6.16 -13.69
C ARG A 317 -5.20 6.74 -15.03
N MET A 318 -5.48 8.04 -15.08
CA MET A 318 -5.93 8.71 -16.30
C MET A 318 -4.89 8.75 -17.42
N SER A 319 -3.61 8.45 -17.13
CA SER A 319 -2.55 8.26 -18.13
C SER A 319 -2.54 6.87 -18.78
N VAL A 320 -3.36 5.94 -18.28
CA VAL A 320 -3.57 4.62 -18.91
C VAL A 320 -4.61 4.78 -20.03
N PRO A 321 -4.37 4.25 -21.24
CA PRO A 321 -5.33 4.34 -22.34
C PRO A 321 -6.70 3.76 -21.97
N GLN A 322 -7.76 4.37 -22.52
CA GLN A 322 -9.14 3.85 -22.45
C GLN A 322 -9.72 3.77 -21.02
N MET A 323 -9.27 4.64 -20.11
CA MET A 323 -9.84 4.77 -18.77
C MET A 323 -11.06 5.68 -18.75
N ASN A 324 -12.16 5.19 -18.18
CA ASN A 324 -13.35 6.00 -17.91
C ASN A 324 -13.15 6.89 -16.68
N PRO A 325 -13.77 8.08 -16.61
CA PRO A 325 -13.80 8.86 -15.39
C PRO A 325 -14.40 8.10 -14.21
N GLU A 326 -13.85 8.30 -13.02
CA GLU A 326 -14.41 7.76 -11.78
C GLU A 326 -15.70 8.48 -11.39
N LEU A 327 -16.60 7.73 -10.76
CA LEU A 327 -17.73 8.32 -10.05
C LEU A 327 -17.23 9.08 -8.81
N PRO A 328 -17.68 10.33 -8.56
CA PRO A 328 -17.22 11.11 -7.41
C PRO A 328 -17.35 10.39 -6.07
N GLU A 329 -18.42 9.62 -5.89
CA GLU A 329 -18.73 8.86 -4.68
C GLU A 329 -17.70 7.75 -4.35
N PHE A 330 -16.88 7.30 -5.30
CA PHE A 330 -15.85 6.28 -5.03
C PHE A 330 -14.74 6.78 -4.11
N LYS A 331 -14.60 8.10 -3.99
CA LYS A 331 -13.68 8.76 -3.07
C LYS A 331 -14.19 8.75 -1.63
N GLU A 332 -15.51 8.61 -1.44
CA GLU A 332 -16.16 8.75 -0.14
C GLU A 332 -16.22 7.40 0.60
N PRO A 333 -15.71 7.30 1.84
CA PRO A 333 -15.79 6.07 2.63
C PRO A 333 -17.20 5.51 2.81
N GLU A 334 -18.20 6.40 2.90
CA GLU A 334 -19.60 6.09 3.15
C GLU A 334 -20.22 5.28 2.01
N PHE A 335 -19.84 5.57 0.76
CA PHE A 335 -20.30 4.80 -0.40
C PHE A 335 -19.95 3.31 -0.26
N TRP A 336 -18.74 3.03 0.24
CA TRP A 336 -18.23 1.66 0.35
C TRP A 336 -18.69 0.90 1.60
N ASN A 337 -19.45 1.55 2.48
CA ASN A 337 -20.09 0.89 3.63
C ASN A 337 -21.44 0.29 3.24
N ASP A 338 -22.03 0.74 2.14
CA ASP A 338 -23.31 0.25 1.61
C ASP A 338 -23.05 -0.83 0.54
N ILE A 339 -23.10 -2.09 0.97
CA ILE A 339 -22.76 -3.22 0.11
C ILE A 339 -23.70 -3.32 -1.10
N ASP A 340 -24.96 -2.94 -0.97
CA ASP A 340 -25.94 -3.01 -2.04
C ASP A 340 -25.67 -1.96 -3.12
N LYS A 341 -25.33 -0.73 -2.71
CA LYS A 341 -24.89 0.31 -3.65
C LYS A 341 -23.61 -0.07 -4.38
N VAL A 342 -22.63 -0.62 -3.66
CA VAL A 342 -21.37 -1.08 -4.25
C VAL A 342 -21.62 -2.17 -5.29
N HIS A 343 -22.43 -3.18 -4.98
CA HIS A 343 -22.72 -4.26 -5.93
C HIS A 343 -23.50 -3.75 -7.14
N LYS A 344 -24.59 -3.00 -6.94
CA LYS A 344 -25.40 -2.45 -8.04
C LYS A 344 -24.62 -1.47 -8.92
N GLY A 345 -23.75 -0.65 -8.34
CA GLY A 345 -23.00 0.37 -9.07
C GLY A 345 -21.73 -0.16 -9.74
N VAL A 346 -20.93 -0.96 -9.04
CA VAL A 346 -19.54 -1.28 -9.44
C VAL A 346 -19.41 -2.69 -10.04
N TYR A 347 -20.31 -3.60 -9.65
CA TYR A 347 -20.22 -5.01 -10.00
C TYR A 347 -21.46 -5.54 -10.75
N ASN A 348 -22.49 -4.71 -11.00
CA ASN A 348 -23.73 -5.13 -11.67
C ASN A 348 -24.29 -4.02 -12.58
N HIS A 349 -23.61 -3.73 -13.70
CA HIS A 349 -24.05 -2.68 -14.63
C HIS A 349 -25.14 -3.19 -15.60
N ARG A 350 -26.38 -2.72 -15.41
CA ARG A 350 -27.54 -2.82 -16.34
C ARG A 350 -28.27 -4.16 -16.45
N GLY A 351 -28.59 -4.83 -15.34
CA GLY A 351 -29.44 -6.03 -15.36
C GLY A 351 -28.83 -7.26 -16.07
N LYS A 352 -27.69 -7.10 -16.73
CA LYS A 352 -26.83 -8.19 -17.19
C LYS A 352 -25.81 -8.48 -16.10
N VAL A 353 -26.23 -9.27 -15.11
CA VAL A 353 -25.26 -10.04 -14.35
C VAL A 353 -24.57 -10.95 -15.37
N ARG A 354 -23.26 -10.81 -15.61
CA ARG A 354 -22.49 -11.95 -16.13
C ARG A 354 -22.64 -13.04 -15.07
N MET A 355 -23.50 -14.01 -15.35
CA MET A 355 -24.21 -14.81 -14.35
C MET A 355 -23.32 -15.27 -13.20
N LEU A 356 -23.57 -14.70 -12.04
CA LEU A 356 -23.04 -15.17 -10.77
C LEU A 356 -23.96 -16.33 -10.33
N ARG A 357 -23.71 -17.56 -10.83
CA ARG A 357 -24.50 -18.78 -10.54
C ARG A 357 -24.10 -19.45 -9.22
N ASN A 358 -24.93 -19.31 -8.18
CA ASN A 358 -24.78 -20.00 -6.88
C ASN A 358 -25.05 -21.53 -7.02
N PRO A 359 -24.11 -22.43 -6.69
CA PRO A 359 -24.30 -23.88 -6.85
C PRO A 359 -25.18 -24.54 -5.76
N THR A 360 -25.48 -23.88 -4.63
CA THR A 360 -26.32 -24.45 -3.56
C THR A 360 -27.78 -24.00 -3.60
N GLN A 361 -28.10 -22.98 -4.39
CA GLN A 361 -29.47 -22.51 -4.61
C GLN A 361 -29.75 -22.58 -6.11
N GLY A 362 -30.43 -23.64 -6.55
CA GLY A 362 -30.81 -23.83 -7.95
C GLY A 362 -31.44 -22.57 -8.55
N LEU A 363 -31.27 -22.42 -9.88
CA LEU A 363 -31.70 -21.28 -10.71
C LEU A 363 -32.84 -20.47 -10.06
N ILE A 364 -32.49 -19.33 -9.47
CA ILE A 364 -33.48 -18.32 -9.14
C ILE A 364 -33.87 -17.68 -10.47
N GLU A 365 -35.15 -17.81 -10.81
CA GLU A 365 -35.74 -17.20 -11.99
C GLU A 365 -35.42 -15.71 -12.04
N VAL A 366 -35.05 -15.28 -13.24
CA VAL A 366 -34.75 -13.91 -13.61
C VAL A 366 -35.98 -13.05 -13.32
N VAL A 367 -35.87 -12.10 -12.38
CA VAL A 367 -36.75 -10.94 -12.41
C VAL A 367 -36.05 -9.91 -13.29
N GLU A 368 -36.41 -9.89 -14.57
CA GLU A 368 -36.18 -8.72 -15.40
C GLU A 368 -36.85 -7.55 -14.69
N ALA A 369 -36.07 -6.56 -14.27
CA ALA A 369 -36.65 -5.25 -14.01
C ALA A 369 -37.19 -4.77 -15.37
N LYS A 370 -38.52 -4.85 -15.54
CA LYS A 370 -39.20 -4.23 -16.67
C LYS A 370 -38.73 -2.79 -16.73
N GLU A 371 -38.29 -2.36 -17.92
CA GLU A 371 -38.13 -0.95 -18.22
C GLU A 371 -39.48 -0.26 -17.95
N GLU A 372 -39.56 0.50 -16.86
CA GLU A 372 -40.60 1.50 -16.71
C GLU A 372 -40.22 2.66 -17.65
N ASN A 373 -40.98 2.77 -18.75
CA ASN A 373 -40.95 3.86 -19.73
C ASN A 373 -41.13 5.24 -19.09
#